data_AF-A0A260YY47-F1
#
_entry.id   AF-A0A260YY47-F1
#
_cell.length_a   1.000
_cell.length_b   1.000
_cell.length_c   1.000
_cell.angle_alpha   90.00
_cell.angle_beta   90.00
_cell.angle_gamma   90.00
#
_symmetry.space_group_name_H-M   'P 1'
#
loop_
_entity.id
_entity.type
_entity.pdbx_description
1 polymer ?
#
loop_
_entity_poly.entity_id
_entity_poly.type
_entity_poly.pdbx_seq_one_letter_code
_entity_poly.pdbx_strand_id
1 'polypeptide(L)'
;MADEIVQNGQLEEIIRKNMQALFGSVMAAVRQPEVAPKLNAKGLQRQADFNTKVANLLGKKIDEYPEDEELKKIFELIKARNAELELLDKDPRAAAMMEKATALASLTSASGGGISDPAQLMMLASLLPGEGGPQKRRRTDEPSG
;
A
#
# COMPACT_ATOMS: atom_id res chain seq x y z
N MET A 1 15.06 -19.22 -48.66
CA MET A 1 15.07 -19.80 -47.30
C MET A 1 15.41 -18.76 -46.23
N ALA A 2 16.53 -18.02 -46.32
CA ALA A 2 16.83 -16.96 -45.33
C ALA A 2 15.82 -15.79 -45.35
N ASP A 3 15.41 -15.33 -46.54
CA ASP A 3 14.46 -14.21 -46.68
C ASP A 3 13.05 -14.52 -46.18
N GLU A 4 12.55 -15.75 -46.35
CA GLU A 4 11.24 -16.16 -45.83
C GLU A 4 11.20 -16.23 -44.30
N ILE A 5 12.31 -16.64 -43.66
CA ILE A 5 12.41 -16.67 -42.18
C ILE A 5 12.42 -15.25 -41.62
N VAL A 6 13.13 -14.32 -42.27
CA VAL A 6 13.16 -12.90 -41.87
C VAL A 6 11.80 -12.23 -42.07
N GLN A 7 11.12 -12.50 -43.19
CA GLN A 7 9.78 -11.97 -43.44
C GLN A 7 8.73 -12.53 -42.47
N ASN A 8 8.80 -13.82 -42.12
CA ASN A 8 7.90 -14.41 -41.13
C ASN A 8 8.12 -13.83 -39.73
N GLY A 9 9.38 -13.60 -39.31
CA GLY A 9 9.68 -12.96 -38.04
C GLY A 9 9.16 -11.52 -37.95
N GLN A 10 9.28 -10.73 -39.03
CA GLN A 10 8.72 -9.38 -39.11
C GLN A 10 7.18 -9.38 -39.06
N LEU A 11 6.55 -10.34 -39.73
CA LEU A 11 5.08 -10.47 -39.72
C LEU A 11 4.56 -10.80 -38.31
N GLU A 12 5.21 -11.72 -37.61
CA GLU A 12 4.87 -12.06 -36.22
C GLU A 12 5.01 -10.87 -35.27
N GLU A 13 6.07 -10.07 -35.43
CA GLU A 13 6.29 -8.88 -34.61
C GLU A 13 5.21 -7.81 -34.86
N ILE A 14 4.82 -7.60 -36.12
CA ILE A 14 3.73 -6.69 -36.50
C ILE A 14 2.40 -7.16 -35.91
N ILE A 15 2.09 -8.46 -36.02
CA ILE A 15 0.86 -9.05 -35.45
C ILE A 15 0.84 -8.87 -33.94
N ARG A 16 1.96 -9.16 -33.25
CA ARG A 16 2.08 -8.99 -31.80
C ARG A 16 1.84 -7.54 -31.37
N LYS A 17 2.45 -6.59 -32.07
CA LYS A 17 2.33 -5.16 -31.77
C LYS A 17 0.91 -4.64 -31.99
N ASN A 18 0.25 -5.08 -33.06
CA ASN A 18 -1.15 -4.74 -33.33
C ASN A 18 -2.10 -5.37 -32.31
N MET A 19 -1.86 -6.63 -31.91
CA MET A 19 -2.64 -7.28 -30.86
C MET A 19 -2.50 -6.57 -29.51
N GLN A 20 -1.29 -6.15 -29.11
CA GLN A 20 -1.08 -5.38 -27.89
C GLN A 20 -1.81 -4.04 -27.91
N ALA A 21 -1.76 -3.32 -29.04
CA ALA A 21 -2.48 -2.05 -29.19
C ALA A 21 -4.01 -2.24 -29.09
N LEU A 22 -4.53 -3.29 -29.72
CA LEU A 22 -5.96 -3.66 -29.61
C LEU A 22 -6.34 -4.00 -28.18
N PHE A 23 -5.55 -4.85 -27.50
CA PHE A 23 -5.77 -5.22 -26.10
C PHE A 23 -5.76 -4.00 -25.18
N GLY A 24 -4.79 -3.10 -25.34
CA GLY A 24 -4.74 -1.85 -24.56
C GLY A 24 -5.99 -1.00 -24.73
N SER A 25 -6.47 -0.83 -25.96
CA SER A 25 -7.69 -0.06 -26.24
C SER A 25 -8.96 -0.70 -25.65
N VAL A 26 -9.06 -2.04 -25.70
CA VAL A 26 -10.20 -2.78 -25.15
C VAL A 26 -10.18 -2.70 -23.61
N MET A 27 -9.01 -2.87 -22.99
CA MET A 27 -8.88 -2.77 -21.53
C MET A 27 -9.19 -1.37 -21.03
N ALA A 28 -8.72 -0.32 -21.72
CA ALA A 28 -9.07 1.06 -21.41
C ALA A 28 -10.58 1.34 -21.52
N ALA A 29 -11.27 0.72 -22.49
CA ALA A 29 -12.71 0.92 -22.70
C ALA A 29 -13.57 0.23 -21.63
N VAL A 30 -13.07 -0.86 -21.03
CA VAL A 30 -13.81 -1.64 -20.02
C VAL A 30 -13.44 -1.21 -18.59
N ARG A 31 -12.28 -0.59 -18.38
CA ARG A 31 -11.85 -0.13 -17.06
C ARG A 31 -12.75 0.98 -16.53
N GLN A 32 -13.39 0.72 -15.39
CA GLN A 32 -14.07 1.78 -14.67
C GLN A 32 -13.05 2.67 -13.96
N PRO A 33 -13.23 4.01 -14.01
CA PRO A 33 -12.37 4.91 -13.26
C PRO A 33 -12.51 4.64 -11.77
N GLU A 34 -11.37 4.70 -11.07
CA GLU A 34 -11.34 4.65 -9.61
C GLU A 34 -12.09 5.85 -9.04
N VAL A 35 -12.82 5.63 -7.95
CA VAL A 35 -13.60 6.64 -7.26
C VAL A 35 -13.08 6.77 -5.84
N ALA A 36 -12.89 8.02 -5.38
CA ALA A 36 -12.39 8.28 -4.05
C ALA A 36 -13.41 7.80 -3.00
N PRO A 37 -12.97 7.13 -1.92
CA PRO A 37 -13.84 6.86 -0.79
C PRO A 37 -14.35 8.18 -0.19
N LYS A 38 -15.54 8.13 0.39
CA LYS A 38 -16.12 9.27 1.11
C LYS A 38 -15.71 9.20 2.58
N LEU A 39 -14.96 10.19 3.02
CA LEU A 39 -14.37 10.31 4.35
C LEU A 39 -14.93 11.55 5.07
N ASN A 40 -15.10 11.46 6.38
CA ASN A 40 -15.64 12.54 7.20
C ASN A 40 -14.60 13.63 7.45
N ALA A 41 -13.34 13.25 7.65
CA ALA A 41 -12.25 14.19 7.86
C ALA A 41 -11.83 14.86 6.53
N LYS A 42 -12.07 16.17 6.40
CA LYS A 42 -11.72 16.95 5.20
C LYS A 42 -10.26 16.80 4.76
N GLY A 43 -9.33 16.65 5.71
CA GLY A 43 -7.91 16.44 5.41
C GLY A 43 -7.62 15.06 4.80
N LEU A 44 -8.34 14.02 5.22
CA LEU A 44 -8.24 12.68 4.64
C LEU A 44 -8.94 12.62 3.28
N GLN A 45 -10.11 13.27 3.14
CA GLN A 45 -10.83 13.34 1.86
C GLN A 45 -9.95 13.94 0.76
N ARG A 46 -9.25 15.06 1.02
CA ARG A 46 -8.33 15.66 0.04
C ARG A 46 -7.22 14.72 -0.41
N GLN A 47 -6.71 13.89 0.50
CA GLN A 47 -5.70 12.87 0.16
C GLN A 47 -6.30 11.76 -0.69
N ALA A 48 -7.49 11.27 -0.32
CA ALA A 48 -8.21 10.25 -1.08
C ALA A 48 -8.56 10.71 -2.51
N ASP A 49 -8.96 11.98 -2.66
CA ASP A 49 -9.23 12.60 -3.95
C ASP A 49 -7.96 12.69 -4.80
N PHE A 50 -6.85 13.12 -4.21
CA PHE A 50 -5.56 13.20 -4.89
C PHE A 50 -5.07 11.82 -5.34
N ASN A 51 -5.07 10.83 -4.45
CA ASN A 51 -4.69 9.45 -4.74
C ASN A 51 -5.52 8.88 -5.89
N THR A 52 -6.83 9.09 -5.86
CA THR A 52 -7.74 8.63 -6.93
C THR A 52 -7.41 9.29 -8.27
N LYS A 53 -7.06 10.58 -8.28
CA LYS A 53 -6.61 11.26 -9.49
C LYS A 53 -5.33 10.63 -10.05
N VAL A 54 -4.35 10.31 -9.18
CA VAL A 54 -3.10 9.65 -9.60
C VAL A 54 -3.38 8.23 -10.10
N ALA A 55 -4.20 7.44 -9.40
CA ALA A 55 -4.59 6.10 -9.84
C ALA A 55 -5.23 6.13 -11.23
N ASN A 56 -6.15 7.06 -11.49
CA ASN A 56 -6.79 7.19 -12.81
C ASN A 56 -5.82 7.63 -13.92
N LEU A 57 -4.79 8.43 -13.60
CA LEU A 57 -3.73 8.75 -14.57
C LEU A 57 -2.85 7.54 -14.88
N LEU A 58 -2.49 6.77 -13.85
CA LEU A 58 -1.72 5.53 -13.99
C LEU A 58 -2.51 4.45 -14.72
N GLY A 59 -3.82 4.36 -14.51
CA GLY A 59 -4.69 3.44 -15.22
C GLY A 59 -4.51 3.56 -16.74
N LYS A 60 -4.61 4.78 -17.27
CA LYS A 60 -4.37 5.02 -18.70
C LYS A 60 -3.02 4.50 -19.18
N LYS A 61 -1.97 4.65 -18.36
CA LYS A 61 -0.62 4.15 -18.68
C LYS A 61 -0.51 2.64 -18.59
N ILE A 62 -1.17 1.99 -17.64
CA ILE A 62 -1.24 0.53 -17.57
C ILE A 62 -1.94 -0.05 -18.81
N ASP A 63 -2.95 0.63 -19.34
CA ASP A 63 -3.62 0.18 -20.56
C ASP A 63 -2.73 0.33 -21.80
N GLU A 64 -1.87 1.36 -21.84
CA GLU A 64 -0.84 1.54 -22.88
C GLU A 64 0.33 0.54 -22.74
N TYR A 65 0.66 0.14 -21.50
CA TYR A 65 1.81 -0.72 -21.16
C TYR A 65 1.37 -1.87 -20.23
N PRO A 66 0.60 -2.85 -20.74
CA PRO A 66 0.00 -3.89 -19.90
C PRO A 66 1.01 -4.89 -19.30
N GLU A 67 2.23 -4.94 -19.81
CA GLU A 67 3.31 -5.81 -19.31
C GLU A 67 4.18 -5.13 -18.23
N ASP A 68 3.95 -3.85 -17.93
CA ASP A 68 4.70 -3.11 -16.92
C ASP A 68 4.17 -3.42 -15.51
N GLU A 69 4.80 -4.39 -14.86
CA GLU A 69 4.47 -4.82 -13.50
C GLU A 69 4.77 -3.76 -12.44
N GLU A 70 5.72 -2.84 -12.69
CA GLU A 70 6.01 -1.75 -11.75
C GLU A 70 4.87 -0.73 -11.73
N LEU A 71 4.33 -0.37 -12.91
CA LEU A 71 3.16 0.49 -13.01
C LEU A 71 1.94 -0.11 -12.30
N LYS A 72 1.68 -1.42 -12.48
CA LYS A 72 0.61 -2.13 -11.76
C LYS A 72 0.83 -2.08 -10.25
N LYS A 73 2.07 -2.31 -9.79
CA LYS A 73 2.41 -2.26 -8.37
C LYS A 73 2.20 -0.87 -7.77
N ILE A 74 2.59 0.20 -8.48
CA ILE A 74 2.36 1.59 -8.03
C ILE A 74 0.86 1.87 -7.93
N PHE A 75 0.07 1.43 -8.91
CA PHE A 75 -1.38 1.57 -8.89
C PHE A 75 -2.02 0.87 -7.68
N GLU A 76 -1.62 -0.36 -7.39
CA GLU A 76 -2.09 -1.10 -6.20
C GLU A 76 -1.68 -0.42 -4.89
N LEU A 77 -0.47 0.13 -4.80
CA LEU A 77 -0.02 0.87 -3.61
C LEU A 77 -0.90 2.10 -3.34
N ILE A 78 -1.33 2.81 -4.38
CA ILE A 78 -2.22 3.97 -4.24
C ILE A 78 -3.61 3.54 -3.76
N LYS A 79 -4.13 2.41 -4.27
CA LYS A 79 -5.41 1.85 -3.83
C LYS A 79 -5.34 1.39 -2.37
N ALA A 80 -4.26 0.72 -1.99
CA ALA A 80 -4.00 0.35 -0.60
C ALA A 80 -3.99 1.59 0.31
N ARG A 81 -3.36 2.69 -0.13
CA ARG A 81 -3.35 3.93 0.65
C ARG A 81 -4.74 4.53 0.85
N ASN A 82 -5.63 4.46 -0.14
CA ASN A 82 -7.01 4.89 0.03
C ASN A 82 -7.79 4.02 1.02
N ALA A 83 -7.56 2.71 1.02
CA ALA A 83 -8.15 1.80 2.01
C ALA A 83 -7.66 2.12 3.45
N GLU A 84 -6.39 2.46 3.61
CA GLU A 84 -5.84 2.93 4.89
C GLU A 84 -6.48 4.23 5.35
N LEU A 85 -6.66 5.21 4.46
CA LEU A 85 -7.34 6.47 4.79
C LEU A 85 -8.79 6.23 5.24
N GLU A 86 -9.49 5.29 4.63
CA GLU A 86 -10.84 4.89 5.04
C GLU A 86 -10.85 4.23 6.41
N LEU A 87 -9.89 3.35 6.69
CA LEU A 87 -9.72 2.75 8.01
C LEU A 87 -9.44 3.82 9.07
N LEU A 88 -8.57 4.79 8.77
CA LEU A 88 -8.23 5.90 9.65
C LEU A 88 -9.41 6.83 9.95
N ASP A 89 -10.27 7.06 8.97
CA ASP A 89 -11.47 7.87 9.14
C ASP A 89 -12.49 7.19 10.06
N LYS A 90 -12.60 5.85 9.98
CA LYS A 90 -13.49 5.03 10.82
C LYS A 90 -12.95 4.81 12.23
N ASP A 91 -11.66 4.51 12.34
CA ASP A 91 -10.95 4.33 13.60
C ASP A 91 -9.64 5.13 13.60
N PRO A 92 -9.62 6.32 14.21
CA PRO A 92 -8.42 7.14 14.31
C PRO A 92 -7.26 6.46 15.04
N ARG A 93 -7.53 5.42 15.85
CA ARG A 93 -6.48 4.64 16.55
C ARG A 93 -5.87 3.57 15.65
N ALA A 94 -6.49 3.27 14.51
CA ALA A 94 -5.98 2.29 13.57
C ALA A 94 -4.60 2.65 13.01
N ALA A 95 -4.28 3.95 12.85
CA ALA A 95 -2.93 4.40 12.43
C ALA A 95 -1.85 3.86 13.37
N ALA A 96 -2.03 4.10 14.66
CA ALA A 96 -1.10 3.67 15.68
C ALA A 96 -1.02 2.14 15.75
N MET A 97 -2.15 1.44 15.53
CA MET A 97 -2.15 -0.02 15.48
C MET A 97 -1.47 -0.57 14.22
N MET A 98 -1.63 0.05 13.05
CA MET A 98 -0.96 -0.36 11.81
C MET A 98 0.54 -0.13 11.88
N GLU A 99 0.98 1.00 12.43
CA GLU A 99 2.41 1.28 12.63
C GLU A 99 3.02 0.25 13.59
N LYS A 100 2.33 -0.04 14.70
CA LYS A 100 2.72 -1.10 15.63
C LYS A 100 2.76 -2.46 14.95
N ALA A 101 1.73 -2.85 14.21
CA ALA A 101 1.68 -4.13 13.51
C ALA A 101 2.80 -4.27 12.47
N THR A 102 3.13 -3.20 11.75
CA THR A 102 4.22 -3.17 10.77
C THR A 102 5.58 -3.29 11.45
N ALA A 103 5.77 -2.60 12.58
CA ALA A 103 6.98 -2.72 13.40
C ALA A 103 7.13 -4.15 13.97
N LEU A 104 6.04 -4.74 14.46
CA LEU A 104 5.99 -6.13 14.94
C LEU A 104 6.32 -7.12 13.81
N ALA A 105 5.71 -6.96 12.63
CA ALA A 105 5.97 -7.80 11.47
C ALA A 105 7.44 -7.73 11.03
N SER A 106 8.02 -6.52 11.02
CA SER A 106 9.43 -6.30 10.68
C SER A 106 10.37 -6.98 11.68
N LEU A 107 10.07 -6.89 12.97
CA LEU A 107 10.82 -7.60 14.02
C LEU A 107 10.75 -9.12 13.86
N THR A 108 9.56 -9.66 13.58
CA THR A 108 9.40 -11.11 13.38
C THR A 108 10.07 -11.60 12.09
N SER A 109 10.01 -10.81 11.01
CA SER A 109 10.59 -11.14 9.71
C SER A 109 12.12 -11.08 9.72
N ALA A 110 12.69 -10.12 10.45
CA ALA A 110 14.13 -9.99 10.62
C ALA A 110 14.76 -11.15 11.41
N SER A 111 13.95 -11.90 12.17
CA SER A 111 14.43 -12.93 13.10
C SER A 111 14.45 -14.36 12.55
N GLY A 112 13.99 -14.62 11.31
CA GLY A 112 14.21 -15.88 10.59
C GLY A 112 13.92 -17.20 11.34
N GLY A 113 13.07 -17.20 12.37
CA GLY A 113 12.86 -18.38 13.24
C GLY A 113 12.50 -18.09 14.70
N GLY A 114 12.51 -16.82 15.14
CA GLY A 114 12.02 -16.44 16.46
C GLY A 114 12.80 -15.27 17.06
N ILE A 115 12.12 -14.46 17.87
CA ILE A 115 12.72 -13.30 18.53
C ILE A 115 13.67 -13.80 19.63
N SER A 116 14.98 -13.71 19.39
CA SER A 116 16.03 -14.18 20.30
C SER A 116 16.87 -13.05 20.92
N ASP A 117 16.74 -11.83 20.41
CA ASP A 117 17.47 -10.66 20.91
C ASP A 117 16.67 -9.94 22.03
N PRO A 118 17.25 -9.75 23.23
CA PRO A 118 16.63 -9.00 24.32
C PRO A 118 16.17 -7.58 23.95
N ALA A 119 16.88 -6.89 23.05
CA ALA A 119 16.47 -5.56 22.61
C ALA A 119 15.21 -5.60 21.74
N GLN A 120 15.08 -6.61 20.88
CA GLN A 120 13.85 -6.86 20.11
C GLN A 120 12.68 -7.23 21.02
N LEU A 121 12.90 -7.99 22.10
CA LEU A 121 11.87 -8.31 23.09
C LEU A 121 11.40 -7.06 23.87
N MET A 122 12.32 -6.17 24.24
CA MET A 122 11.95 -4.90 24.87
C MET A 122 11.15 -3.99 23.93
N MET A 123 11.52 -3.96 22.64
CA MET A 123 10.77 -3.20 21.63
C MET A 123 9.40 -3.83 21.36
N LEU A 124 9.29 -5.16 21.37
CA LEU A 124 8.01 -5.87 21.30
C LEU A 124 7.11 -5.50 22.49
N ALA A 125 7.67 -5.46 23.69
CA ALA A 125 6.95 -5.14 24.92
C ALA A 125 6.44 -3.69 24.95
N SER A 126 7.16 -2.74 24.33
CA SER A 126 6.72 -1.34 24.25
C SER A 126 5.63 -1.11 23.20
N LEU A 127 5.52 -1.99 22.20
CA LEU A 127 4.49 -1.94 21.15
C LEU A 127 3.16 -2.55 21.62
N LEU A 128 3.20 -3.56 22.49
CA LEU A 128 2.01 -4.17 23.09
C LEU A 128 1.19 -3.12 23.88
N PRO A 129 -0.14 -3.15 23.82
CA PRO A 129 -0.96 -2.29 24.66
C PRO A 129 -0.65 -2.60 26.12
N GLY A 130 -0.02 -1.66 26.83
CA GLY A 130 0.13 -1.80 28.27
C GLY A 130 -1.25 -1.92 28.88
N GLU A 131 -1.54 -3.04 29.55
CA GLU A 131 -2.58 -3.02 30.57
C GLU A 131 -2.21 -1.88 31.52
N GLY A 132 -3.02 -0.84 31.51
CA GLY A 132 -2.89 0.29 32.41
C GLY A 132 -3.13 -0.16 33.84
N GLY A 133 -2.13 -0.79 34.46
CA GLY A 133 -2.05 -0.88 35.90
C GLY A 133 -1.91 0.55 36.44
N PRO A 134 -2.73 0.98 37.41
CA PRO A 134 -2.67 2.34 37.91
C PRO A 134 -1.29 2.60 38.50
N GLN A 135 -0.50 3.46 37.85
CA GLN A 135 0.66 4.09 38.47
C GLN A 135 0.14 4.92 39.65
N LYS A 136 0.11 4.30 40.83
CA LYS A 136 0.02 5.01 42.11
C LYS A 136 1.19 5.99 42.14
N ARG A 137 0.90 7.25 41.81
CA ARG A 137 1.73 8.40 42.14
C ARG A 137 2.00 8.32 43.65
N ARG A 138 3.18 7.84 44.05
CA ARG A 138 3.68 8.03 45.40
C ARG A 138 3.94 9.54 45.53
N ARG A 139 2.96 10.27 46.03
CA ARG A 139 3.21 11.54 46.71
C ARG A 139 4.03 11.18 47.95
N THR A 140 5.31 11.53 47.94
CA THR A 140 6.09 11.67 49.15
C THR A 140 5.61 12.95 49.82
N ASP A 141 4.81 12.80 50.88
CA ASP A 141 4.47 13.90 51.78
C ASP A 141 5.73 14.35 52.51
N GLU A 142 6.01 15.65 52.49
CA GLU A 142 6.98 16.31 53.37
C GLU A 142 6.55 16.14 54.84
N PRO A 143 7.46 15.90 55.80
CA PRO A 143 7.14 16.08 57.19
C PRO A 143 7.30 17.56 57.57
N SER A 144 6.18 18.19 57.92
CA SER A 144 6.18 19.32 58.85
C SER A 144 6.22 18.75 60.28
N GLY A 145 7.21 19.16 61.07
CA GLY A 145 7.36 18.79 62.48
C GLY A 145 8.77 19.01 62.98
#